data_AF-A0A2N2GT37-F1
#
_entry.id   AF-A0A2N2GT37-F1
#
_cell.length_a   1.000
_cell.length_b   1.000
_cell.length_c   1.000
_cell.angle_alpha   90.00
_cell.angle_beta   90.00
_cell.angle_gamma   90.00
#
_symmetry.space_group_name_H-M   'P 1'
#
loop_
_entity.id
_entity.type
_entity.pdbx_description
1 polymer ?
#
loop_
_entity_poly.entity_id
_entity_poly.type
_entity_poly.pdbx_seq_one_letter_code
_entity_poly.pdbx_strand_id
1 'polypeptide(L)'
;MLLTSFTVKFFPADCCRNKGPSLRCLARLDQNVSEALPFLNAVLGGYTYIKEPPSLTFHYSRGILVTVDADSIAINCVKTPTEAKEILAWLQRETKVARQNRGESAPKYTAAPWKKTCP
;
A
#
# COMPACT_ATOMS: atom_id res chain seq x y z
N MET A 1 7.58 -11.90 6.56
CA MET A 1 6.83 -12.97 5.84
C MET A 1 6.40 -12.49 4.44
N LEU A 2 5.82 -13.38 3.61
CA LEU A 2 5.25 -13.06 2.29
C LEU A 2 3.73 -12.81 2.42
N LEU A 3 3.17 -11.89 1.63
CA LEU A 3 1.72 -11.70 1.52
C LEU A 3 1.13 -12.91 0.78
N THR A 4 0.38 -13.78 1.46
CA THR A 4 -0.14 -15.04 0.88
C THR A 4 -1.66 -15.05 0.79
N SER A 5 -2.33 -14.71 1.89
CA SER A 5 -3.78 -14.68 1.99
C SER A 5 -4.26 -13.40 2.67
N PHE A 6 -5.48 -13.02 2.36
CA PHE A 6 -6.16 -11.88 2.96
C PHE A 6 -7.67 -11.98 2.77
N THR A 7 -8.41 -11.41 3.72
CA THR A 7 -9.87 -11.25 3.65
C THR A 7 -10.21 -9.82 3.28
N VAL A 8 -10.97 -9.64 2.18
CA VAL A 8 -11.31 -8.31 1.65
C VAL A 8 -12.70 -7.88 2.09
N LYS A 9 -12.81 -6.62 2.55
CA LYS A 9 -14.08 -5.93 2.79
C LYS A 9 -14.13 -4.63 1.99
N PHE A 10 -15.30 -4.35 1.42
CA PHE A 10 -15.55 -3.12 0.68
C PHE A 10 -16.51 -2.22 1.45
N PHE A 11 -16.27 -0.93 1.40
CA PHE A 11 -17.10 0.09 2.03
C PHE A 11 -17.39 1.19 1.02
N PRO A 12 -18.63 1.69 0.93
CA PRO A 12 -18.91 2.90 0.15
C PRO A 12 -18.14 4.08 0.74
N ALA A 13 -17.66 4.96 -0.14
CA ALA A 13 -16.95 6.17 0.24
C ALA A 13 -17.47 7.36 -0.56
N ASP A 14 -18.12 8.27 0.14
CA ASP A 14 -18.73 9.47 -0.45
C ASP A 14 -17.73 10.62 -0.63
N CYS A 15 -16.53 10.50 -0.07
CA CYS A 15 -15.60 11.62 0.12
C CYS A 15 -14.28 11.51 -0.67
N CYS A 16 -14.23 10.73 -1.75
CA CYS A 16 -13.13 10.80 -2.69
C CYS A 16 -13.26 12.07 -3.55
N ARG A 17 -12.65 13.15 -3.04
CA ARG A 17 -12.71 14.51 -3.59
C ARG A 17 -12.51 14.47 -5.11
N ASN A 18 -13.55 14.83 -5.86
CA ASN A 18 -13.63 14.99 -7.32
C ASN A 18 -13.72 13.72 -8.21
N LYS A 19 -14.19 12.55 -7.72
CA LYS A 19 -14.36 11.35 -8.60
C LYS A 19 -15.73 10.67 -8.64
N GLY A 20 -16.76 11.23 -7.99
CA GLY A 20 -18.08 10.59 -7.87
C GLY A 20 -18.09 9.44 -6.84
N PRO A 21 -19.12 8.57 -6.83
CA PRO A 21 -19.20 7.43 -5.91
C PRO A 21 -17.95 6.56 -6.01
N SER A 22 -17.39 6.20 -4.86
CA SER A 22 -16.16 5.41 -4.79
C SER A 22 -16.25 4.36 -3.69
N LEU A 23 -15.31 3.43 -3.70
CA LEU A 23 -15.18 2.38 -2.70
C LEU A 23 -13.85 2.54 -1.95
N ARG A 24 -13.90 2.17 -0.67
CA ARG A 24 -12.73 1.82 0.13
C ARG A 24 -12.64 0.31 0.21
N CYS A 25 -11.44 -0.20 0.12
CA CYS A 25 -11.14 -1.61 0.29
C CYS A 25 -10.23 -1.77 1.51
N LEU A 26 -10.59 -2.67 2.41
CA LEU A 26 -9.74 -3.11 3.52
C LEU A 26 -9.48 -4.61 3.36
N ALA A 27 -8.24 -4.97 3.10
CA ALA A 27 -7.78 -6.35 3.10
C ALA A 27 -7.10 -6.62 4.45
N ARG A 28 -7.69 -7.52 5.26
CA ARG A 28 -7.06 -8.03 6.49
C ARG A 28 -6.13 -9.17 6.12
N LEU A 29 -4.89 -9.12 6.57
CA LEU A 29 -3.88 -10.12 6.28
C LEU A 29 -3.88 -11.19 7.36
N ASP A 30 -3.72 -12.45 6.97
CA ASP A 30 -3.58 -13.56 7.93
C ASP A 30 -2.13 -13.71 8.43
N GLN A 31 -1.25 -12.79 8.03
CA GLN A 31 0.17 -12.81 8.33
C GLN A 31 0.72 -11.41 8.56
N ASN A 32 1.77 -11.33 9.36
CA ASN A 32 2.46 -10.07 9.65
C ASN A 32 3.50 -9.74 8.57
N VAL A 33 3.33 -8.61 7.90
CA VAL A 33 4.22 -8.12 6.84
C VAL A 33 5.12 -6.96 7.27
N SER A 34 5.16 -6.60 8.55
CA SER A 34 5.94 -5.47 9.08
C SER A 34 7.41 -5.47 8.62
N GLU A 35 8.07 -6.62 8.64
CA GLU A 35 9.46 -6.77 8.19
C GLU A 35 9.68 -6.44 6.71
N ALA A 36 8.65 -6.58 5.87
CA ALA A 36 8.74 -6.32 4.44
C ALA A 36 8.53 -4.83 4.12
N LEU A 37 7.86 -4.07 5.00
CA LEU A 37 7.53 -2.66 4.76
C LEU A 37 8.74 -1.76 4.48
N PRO A 38 9.89 -1.86 5.19
CA PRO A 38 11.05 -1.04 4.87
C PRO A 38 11.64 -1.31 3.48
N PHE A 39 11.60 -2.57 3.03
CA PHE A 39 12.09 -2.96 1.71
C PHE A 39 11.10 -2.54 0.62
N LEU A 40 9.81 -2.73 0.89
CA LEU A 40 8.74 -2.25 0.01
C LEU A 40 8.81 -0.73 -0.15
N ASN A 41 9.11 0.01 0.92
CA ASN A 41 9.33 1.46 0.86
C ASN A 41 10.57 1.84 0.03
N ALA A 42 11.64 1.04 0.10
CA ALA A 42 12.83 1.26 -0.71
C ALA A 42 12.55 1.11 -2.22
N VAL A 43 11.68 0.16 -2.60
CA VAL A 43 11.27 -0.08 -3.99
C VAL A 43 10.25 0.95 -4.47
N LEU A 44 9.19 1.19 -3.69
CA LEU A 44 8.05 2.01 -4.13
C LEU A 44 8.25 3.51 -3.91
N GLY A 45 9.20 3.92 -3.06
CA GLY A 45 9.41 5.33 -2.73
C GLY A 45 8.20 5.94 -2.02
N GLY A 46 7.84 5.38 -0.86
CA GLY A 46 6.63 5.72 -0.11
C GLY A 46 6.44 7.20 0.15
N TYR A 47 5.18 7.65 0.04
CA TYR A 47 4.78 9.00 0.39
C TYR A 47 4.92 9.26 1.90
N THR A 48 4.58 8.27 2.71
CA THR A 48 4.74 8.32 4.17
C THR A 48 5.17 6.94 4.67
N TYR A 49 6.09 6.93 5.63
CA TYR A 49 6.49 5.73 6.36
C TYR A 49 6.44 6.00 7.86
N ILE A 50 5.66 5.21 8.59
CA ILE A 50 5.59 5.22 10.05
C ILE A 50 6.36 4.01 10.55
N LYS A 51 7.20 4.19 11.58
CA LYS A 51 8.03 3.10 12.10
C LYS A 51 7.31 2.25 13.15
N GLU A 52 6.47 2.87 13.98
CA GLU A 52 5.79 2.17 15.09
C GLU A 52 4.38 2.76 15.33
N PRO A 53 3.30 1.99 15.08
CA PRO A 53 3.30 0.71 14.36
C PRO A 53 3.77 0.89 12.89
N PRO A 54 4.45 -0.10 12.29
CA PRO A 54 5.03 0.05 10.98
C PRO A 54 3.94 0.12 9.91
N SER A 55 3.97 1.19 9.11
CA SER A 55 2.96 1.49 8.08
C SER A 55 3.60 2.23 6.90
N LEU A 56 3.23 1.84 5.69
CA LEU A 56 3.69 2.44 4.44
C LEU A 56 2.50 2.95 3.65
N THR A 57 2.46 4.26 3.37
CA THR A 57 1.45 4.88 2.51
C THR A 57 2.09 5.41 1.24
N PHE A 58 1.45 5.14 0.09
CA PHE A 58 1.88 5.64 -1.21
C PHE A 58 0.70 5.88 -2.16
N HIS A 59 0.94 6.67 -3.20
CA HIS A 59 -0.01 6.87 -4.28
C HIS A 59 0.21 5.79 -5.35
N TYR A 60 -0.82 4.97 -5.60
CA TYR A 60 -0.77 3.99 -6.70
C TYR A 60 -1.03 4.68 -8.05
N SER A 61 -2.03 5.56 -8.09
CA SER A 61 -2.36 6.38 -9.25
C SER A 61 -3.01 7.69 -8.78
N ARG A 62 -3.30 8.62 -9.70
CA ARG A 62 -3.90 9.93 -9.35
C ARG A 62 -5.20 9.73 -8.56
N GLY A 63 -5.16 10.00 -7.25
CA GLY A 63 -6.29 9.92 -6.33
C GLY A 63 -6.47 8.57 -5.63
N ILE A 64 -5.73 7.52 -5.99
CA ILE A 64 -5.76 6.24 -5.25
C ILE A 64 -4.62 6.23 -4.25
N LEU A 65 -4.99 6.16 -2.97
CA LEU A 65 -4.06 6.09 -1.86
C LEU A 65 -4.08 4.67 -1.29
N VAL A 66 -2.90 4.07 -1.16
CA VAL A 66 -2.73 2.72 -0.62
C VAL A 66 -1.90 2.81 0.64
N THR A 67 -2.38 2.19 1.71
CA THR A 67 -1.68 2.07 2.99
C THR A 67 -1.51 0.60 3.31
N VAL A 68 -0.29 0.21 3.64
CA VAL A 68 0.10 -1.15 4.00
C VAL A 68 0.59 -1.10 5.45
N ASP A 69 -0.23 -1.63 6.34
CA ASP A 69 0.09 -1.83 7.75
C ASP A 69 0.67 -3.24 7.97
N ALA A 70 1.06 -3.55 9.21
CA ALA A 70 1.61 -4.86 9.54
C ALA A 70 0.65 -6.03 9.26
N ASP A 71 -0.66 -5.81 9.42
CA ASP A 71 -1.71 -6.84 9.38
C ASP A 71 -2.86 -6.48 8.42
N SER A 72 -2.77 -5.35 7.71
CA SER A 72 -3.85 -4.92 6.82
C SER A 72 -3.37 -4.04 5.67
N ILE A 73 -4.19 -3.97 4.62
CA ILE A 73 -3.99 -3.09 3.47
C ILE A 73 -5.27 -2.31 3.26
N ALA A 74 -5.17 -0.98 3.30
CA ALA A 74 -6.26 -0.07 3.00
C ALA A 74 -6.04 0.58 1.64
N ILE A 75 -7.05 0.52 0.76
CA ILE A 75 -7.05 1.16 -0.55
C ILE A 75 -8.23 2.14 -0.58
N ASN A 76 -7.93 3.41 -0.80
CA ASN A 76 -8.91 4.47 -0.89
C ASN A 76 -9.17 4.87 -2.33
N CYS A 77 -10.42 5.21 -2.64
CA CYS A 77 -10.85 5.83 -3.90
C CYS A 77 -10.75 4.96 -5.15
N VAL A 78 -11.02 3.66 -5.01
CA VAL A 78 -11.23 2.75 -6.15
C VAL A 78 -12.67 2.88 -6.66
N LYS A 79 -12.87 2.66 -7.96
CA LYS A 79 -14.19 2.70 -8.60
C LYS A 79 -14.92 1.37 -8.49
N THR A 80 -14.19 0.25 -8.53
CA THR A 80 -14.76 -1.09 -8.56
C THR A 80 -14.02 -2.05 -7.64
N PRO A 81 -14.68 -3.13 -7.18
CA PRO A 81 -13.99 -4.22 -6.48
C PRO A 81 -12.87 -4.87 -7.28
N THR A 82 -12.99 -4.91 -8.62
CA THR A 82 -11.97 -5.48 -9.51
C THR A 82 -10.69 -4.68 -9.46
N GLU A 83 -10.77 -3.34 -9.54
CA GLU A 83 -9.60 -2.45 -9.45
C GLU A 83 -8.84 -2.65 -8.12
N ALA A 84 -9.57 -2.79 -7.01
CA ALA A 84 -8.95 -3.08 -5.71
C ALA A 84 -8.22 -4.44 -5.71
N LYS A 85 -8.82 -5.48 -6.30
CA LYS A 85 -8.20 -6.82 -6.39
C LYS A 85 -6.94 -6.81 -7.24
N GLU A 86 -6.91 -6.04 -8.32
CA GLU A 86 -5.72 -5.88 -9.16
C GLU A 86 -4.57 -5.21 -8.39
N ILE A 87 -4.87 -4.16 -7.63
CA ILE A 87 -3.89 -3.48 -6.75
C ILE A 87 -3.37 -4.45 -5.69
N LEU A 88 -4.24 -5.26 -5.06
CA LEU A 88 -3.82 -6.26 -4.07
C LEU A 88 -2.92 -7.34 -4.70
N ALA A 89 -3.27 -7.84 -5.88
CA ALA A 89 -2.46 -8.83 -6.60
C ALA A 89 -1.10 -8.27 -7.03
N TRP A 90 -1.05 -7.00 -7.43
CA TRP A 90 0.20 -6.30 -7.71
C TRP A 90 1.05 -6.16 -6.44
N LEU A 91 0.46 -5.68 -5.33
CA LEU A 91 1.14 -5.57 -4.04
C LEU A 91 1.71 -6.90 -3.54
N GLN A 92 1.01 -8.00 -3.79
CA GLN A 92 1.48 -9.34 -3.46
C GLN A 92 2.78 -9.69 -4.19
N ARG A 93 2.86 -9.34 -5.49
CA ARG A 93 4.08 -9.53 -6.27
C ARG A 93 5.20 -8.61 -5.80
N GLU A 94 4.92 -7.33 -5.58
CA GLU A 94 5.94 -6.36 -5.12
C GLU A 94 6.50 -6.75 -3.74
N THR A 95 5.65 -7.18 -2.82
CA THR A 95 6.08 -7.64 -1.50
C THR A 95 6.99 -8.86 -1.60
N LYS A 96 6.69 -9.79 -2.53
CA LYS A 96 7.54 -10.96 -2.80
C LYS A 96 8.89 -10.55 -3.38
N VAL A 97 8.91 -9.67 -4.38
CA VAL A 97 10.14 -9.18 -5.02
C VAL A 97 11.00 -8.40 -4.02
N ALA A 98 10.42 -7.45 -3.28
CA ALA A 98 11.14 -6.67 -2.27
C ALA A 98 11.76 -7.57 -1.19
N ARG A 99 11.10 -8.67 -0.83
CA ARG A 99 11.66 -9.65 0.12
C ARG A 99 12.77 -10.50 -0.50
N GLN A 100 12.62 -10.96 -1.75
CA GLN A 100 13.65 -11.73 -2.45
C GLN A 100 14.92 -10.90 -2.64
N ASN A 101 14.77 -9.60 -2.91
CA ASN A 101 15.87 -8.66 -3.12
C ASN A 101 16.35 -8.00 -1.82
N ARG A 102 15.97 -8.53 -0.65
CA ARG A 102 16.41 -8.03 0.68
C ARG A 102 17.93 -8.08 0.87
N GLY A 103 18.63 -8.97 0.15
CA GLY A 103 20.09 -9.02 0.16
C GLY A 103 20.76 -7.89 -0.65
N GLU A 104 20.04 -7.27 -1.57
CA GLU A 104 20.58 -6.30 -2.53
C GLU A 104 20.13 -4.86 -2.23
N SER A 105 18.99 -4.69 -1.55
CA SER A 105 18.39 -3.38 -1.25
C SER A 105 18.41 -3.06 0.25
N ALA A 106 18.95 -1.90 0.61
CA ALA A 106 18.94 -1.42 1.98
C ALA A 106 17.51 -1.02 2.40
N PRO A 107 17.03 -1.43 3.58
CA PRO A 107 15.70 -1.07 4.07
C PRO A 107 15.58 0.45 4.27
N LYS A 108 14.44 1.02 3.86
CA LYS A 108 14.17 2.46 4.00
C LYS A 108 13.08 2.71 5.03
N TYR A 109 13.44 3.36 6.14
CA TYR A 109 12.54 3.70 7.25
C TYR A 109 12.07 5.16 7.23
N THR A 110 12.42 5.90 6.18
CA THR A 110 12.03 7.30 5.99
C THR A 110 11.11 7.42 4.78
N ALA A 111 10.17 8.36 4.84
CA ALA A 111 9.38 8.73 3.68
C ALA A 111 10.30 9.21 2.53
N ALA A 112 9.87 9.03 1.28
CA ALA A 112 10.51 9.71 0.18
C ALA A 112 10.40 11.23 0.39
N PRO A 113 11.46 12.02 0.11
CA PRO A 113 11.36 13.47 0.19
C PRO A 113 10.19 13.92 -0.69
N TRP A 114 9.26 14.67 -0.10
CA TRP A 114 8.13 15.24 -0.84
C TRP A 114 8.68 16.16 -1.93
N LYS A 115 8.61 15.71 -3.19
CA LYS A 115 8.87 16.60 -4.31
C LYS A 115 7.69 17.55 -4.40
N LYS A 116 7.85 18.77 -3.86
CA LYS A 116 7.03 19.90 -4.32
C LYS A 116 7.31 20.09 -5.80
N THR A 117 6.56 19.44 -6.68
CA THR A 117 6.38 19.98 -8.03
C THR A 117 5.56 21.25 -7.85
N CYS A 118 6.26 22.38 -7.75
CA CYS A 118 5.63 23.68 -7.96
C CYS A 118 5.02 23.70 -9.38
N PRO A 119 3.83 24.29 -9.55
CA PRO A 119 3.22 24.48 -10.86
C PRO A 119 4.07 25.37 -11.77
#